data_AF-A0A3R7EP71-F1
#
_entry.id   AF-A0A3R7EP71-F1
#
_cell.length_a   1.000
_cell.length_b   1.000
_cell.length_c   1.000
_cell.angle_alpha   90.00
_cell.angle_beta   90.00
_cell.angle_gamma   90.00
#
_symmetry.space_group_name_H-M   'P 1'
#
loop_
_entity.id
_entity.type
_entity.pdbx_description
1 polymer ?
#
loop_
_entity_poly.entity_id
_entity_poly.type
_entity_poly.pdbx_seq_one_letter_code
_entity_poly.pdbx_strand_id
1 'polypeptide(L)'
;MGLSLIVNVLLGIPAVVPAFLLWYFASNWPLAELGLTQREPTENDGVLPWVMLAVPVLTLFGLVWWLANWPLRRRTPLTRGTYWLLSAAATALPTFTLVVISAGN
;
A
#
# COMPACT_ATOMS: atom_id res chain seq x y z
N MET A 1 -11.13 -15.01 12.18
CA MET A 1 -9.76 -14.46 12.09
C MET A 1 -9.03 -14.93 10.83
N GLY A 2 -8.82 -16.24 10.65
CA GLY A 2 -8.05 -16.80 9.52
C GLY A 2 -8.49 -16.32 8.13
N LEU A 3 -9.81 -16.33 7.84
CA LEU A 3 -10.34 -15.84 6.57
C LEU A 3 -9.96 -14.37 6.28
N SER A 4 -9.99 -13.52 7.31
CA SER A 4 -9.62 -12.11 7.17
C SER A 4 -8.15 -11.95 6.80
N LEU A 5 -7.28 -12.74 7.41
CA LEU A 5 -5.85 -12.71 7.12
C LEU A 5 -5.57 -13.21 5.71
N ILE A 6 -6.19 -14.32 5.29
CA ILE A 6 -6.06 -14.86 3.93
C ILE A 6 -6.49 -13.81 2.89
N VAL A 7 -7.66 -13.19 3.08
CA VAL A 7 -8.15 -12.14 2.17
C VAL A 7 -7.16 -10.97 2.09
N ASN A 8 -6.64 -10.49 3.21
CA ASN A 8 -5.71 -9.36 3.20
C ASN A 8 -4.35 -9.73 2.59
N VAL A 9 -3.83 -10.95 2.81
CA VAL A 9 -2.60 -11.43 2.13
C VAL A 9 -2.82 -11.51 0.61
N LEU A 10 -3.96 -12.03 0.16
CA LEU A 10 -4.29 -12.07 -1.27
C LEU A 10 -4.45 -10.67 -1.88
N LEU A 11 -5.09 -9.74 -1.16
CA LEU A 11 -5.16 -8.33 -1.55
C LEU A 11 -3.78 -7.66 -1.51
N GLY A 12 -2.85 -8.18 -0.73
CA GLY A 12 -1.47 -7.72 -0.67
C GLY A 12 -0.68 -7.92 -1.97
N ILE A 13 -1.09 -8.88 -2.81
CA ILE A 13 -0.46 -9.12 -4.12
C ILE A 13 -0.67 -7.92 -5.05
N PRO A 14 -1.92 -7.46 -5.34
CA PRO A 14 -2.11 -6.22 -6.08
C PRO A 14 -1.72 -4.97 -5.28
N ALA A 15 -1.64 -5.02 -3.96
CA ALA A 15 -1.21 -3.90 -3.11
C ALA A 15 0.24 -3.45 -3.37
N VAL A 16 1.06 -4.29 -4.01
CA VAL A 16 2.43 -3.92 -4.42
C VAL A 16 2.41 -2.67 -5.30
N VAL A 17 1.42 -2.53 -6.19
CA VAL A 17 1.31 -1.37 -7.10
C VAL A 17 1.04 -0.06 -6.34
N PRO A 18 -0.03 0.07 -5.51
CA PRO A 18 -0.24 1.29 -4.75
C PRO A 18 0.87 1.54 -3.72
N ALA A 19 1.47 0.51 -3.13
CA ALA A 19 2.62 0.68 -2.23
C ALA A 19 3.83 1.26 -2.97
N PHE A 20 4.12 0.76 -4.18
CA PHE A 20 5.17 1.31 -5.04
C PHE A 20 4.87 2.77 -5.43
N LEU A 21 3.64 3.11 -5.81
CA LEU A 21 3.27 4.49 -6.15
C LEU A 21 3.47 5.44 -4.97
N LEU A 22 3.09 5.03 -3.76
CA LEU A 22 3.32 5.82 -2.55
C LEU A 22 4.81 6.01 -2.26
N TRP A 23 5.59 4.94 -2.39
CA TRP A 23 7.04 5.00 -2.22
C TRP A 23 7.71 5.89 -3.27
N TYR A 24 7.33 5.75 -4.54
CA TYR A 24 7.87 6.54 -5.66
C TYR A 24 7.54 8.03 -5.48
N PHE A 25 6.32 8.36 -5.06
CA PHE A 25 5.93 9.73 -4.73
C PHE A 25 6.79 10.28 -3.59
N ALA A 26 6.87 9.53 -2.48
CA ALA A 26 7.61 9.95 -1.30
C ALA A 26 9.09 10.17 -1.62
N SER A 27 9.69 9.26 -2.40
CA SER A 27 11.10 9.29 -2.77
C SER A 27 11.48 10.43 -3.71
N ASN A 28 10.55 10.93 -4.53
CA ASN A 28 10.82 11.99 -5.50
C ASN A 28 10.48 13.40 -5.01
N TRP A 29 9.65 13.52 -3.98
CA TRP A 29 9.26 14.82 -3.40
C TRP A 29 9.62 14.94 -1.92
N PRO A 30 8.77 14.53 -0.94
CA PRO A 30 8.99 14.90 0.45
C PRO A 30 10.31 14.34 1.01
N LEU A 31 10.72 13.13 0.61
CA LEU A 31 11.99 12.55 1.07
C LEU A 31 13.19 13.16 0.34
N ALA A 32 13.03 13.53 -0.93
CA ALA A 32 14.09 14.18 -1.71
C ALA A 32 14.33 15.62 -1.23
N GLU A 33 13.27 16.36 -0.91
CA GLU A 33 13.34 17.70 -0.33
C GLU A 33 14.01 17.68 1.05
N LEU A 34 13.85 16.59 1.80
CA LEU A 34 14.55 16.35 3.06
C LEU A 34 15.99 15.82 2.88
N GLY A 35 16.45 15.59 1.65
CA GLY A 35 17.77 15.03 1.35
C GLY A 35 17.94 13.55 1.72
N LEU A 36 16.84 12.83 2.00
CA LEU A 36 16.84 11.41 2.34
C LEU A 36 16.92 10.51 1.09
N THR A 37 16.48 11.02 -0.05
CA THR A 37 16.49 10.32 -1.34
C THR A 37 16.95 11.27 -2.44
N GLN A 38 17.33 10.73 -3.60
CA GLN A 38 17.57 11.53 -4.80
C GLN A 38 16.36 11.43 -5.72
N ARG A 39 15.93 12.59 -6.22
CA ARG A 39 14.85 12.67 -7.21
C ARG A 39 15.34 12.07 -8.53
N GLU A 40 14.48 11.28 -9.17
CA GLU A 40 14.74 10.67 -10.45
C GLU A 40 14.94 11.77 -11.52
N PRO A 41 16.04 11.76 -12.28
CA PRO A 41 16.33 12.80 -13.28
C PRO A 41 15.29 12.93 -14.39
N THR A 42 14.52 11.87 -14.64
CA THR A 42 13.46 11.84 -15.64
C THR A 42 12.10 12.29 -15.10
N GLU A 43 11.94 12.50 -13.79
CA GLU A 43 10.67 12.92 -13.19
C GLU A 43 10.48 14.45 -13.33
N ASN A 44 10.05 14.87 -14.53
CA ASN A 44 9.82 16.25 -14.93
C ASN A 44 8.40 16.52 -15.50
N ASP A 45 7.52 15.51 -15.51
CA ASP A 45 6.15 15.60 -16.07
C ASP A 45 5.15 16.34 -15.16
N GLY A 46 5.61 16.84 -14.01
CA GLY A 46 4.78 17.56 -13.05
C GLY A 46 3.74 16.67 -12.36
N VAL A 47 2.67 17.30 -11.85
CA VAL A 47 1.69 16.62 -10.97
C VAL A 47 0.55 15.95 -11.75
N LEU A 48 0.37 16.26 -13.02
CA LEU A 48 -0.77 15.78 -13.80
C LEU A 48 -0.82 14.25 -13.94
N PRO A 49 0.28 13.54 -14.29
CA PRO A 49 0.26 12.07 -14.35
C PRO A 49 -0.06 11.43 -13.00
N TRP A 50 0.41 12.02 -11.91
CA TRP A 50 0.11 11.58 -10.55
C TRP A 50 -1.39 11.64 -10.23
N VAL A 51 -2.05 12.73 -10.62
CA VAL A 51 -3.50 12.88 -10.43
C VAL A 51 -4.28 11.92 -11.32
N MET A 52 -3.83 11.71 -12.57
CA MET A 52 -4.55 10.84 -13.51
C MET A 52 -4.36 9.35 -13.24
N LEU A 53 -3.21 8.94 -12.70
CA LEU A 53 -2.89 7.53 -12.47
C LEU A 53 -2.92 7.15 -11.00
N ALA A 54 -2.12 7.81 -10.17
CA ALA A 54 -1.94 7.39 -8.79
C ALA A 54 -3.21 7.59 -7.96
N VAL A 55 -3.90 8.71 -8.12
CA VAL A 55 -5.13 8.99 -7.36
C VAL A 55 -6.23 7.95 -7.66
N PRO A 56 -6.59 7.63 -8.91
CA PRO A 56 -7.56 6.57 -9.19
C PRO A 56 -7.12 5.20 -8.67
N VAL A 57 -5.85 4.82 -8.88
CA VAL A 57 -5.33 3.51 -8.41
C VAL A 57 -5.42 3.40 -6.89
N LEU A 58 -4.96 4.40 -6.16
CA LEU A 58 -5.00 4.43 -4.69
C LEU A 58 -6.44 4.45 -4.17
N THR A 59 -7.32 5.23 -4.81
CA THR A 59 -8.73 5.34 -4.42
C THR A 59 -9.47 4.03 -4.65
N LEU A 60 -9.34 3.43 -5.83
CA LEU A 60 -9.99 2.17 -6.17
C LEU A 60 -9.49 1.04 -5.28
N PHE A 61 -8.17 0.93 -5.08
CA PHE A 61 -7.60 -0.06 -4.20
C PHE A 61 -8.08 0.13 -2.76
N GLY A 62 -8.01 1.35 -2.23
CA GLY A 62 -8.47 1.67 -0.88
C GLY A 62 -9.96 1.34 -0.68
N LEU A 63 -10.79 1.62 -1.67
CA LEU A 63 -12.22 1.29 -1.65
C LEU A 63 -12.45 -0.23 -1.66
N VAL A 64 -11.80 -0.96 -2.56
CA VAL A 64 -11.90 -2.43 -2.64
C VAL A 64 -11.43 -3.06 -1.33
N TRP A 65 -10.29 -2.62 -0.80
CA TRP A 65 -9.74 -3.10 0.46
C TRP A 65 -10.67 -2.82 1.64
N TRP A 66 -11.23 -1.61 1.71
CA TRP A 66 -12.19 -1.22 2.73
C TRP A 66 -13.47 -2.07 2.67
N LEU A 67 -14.04 -2.24 1.47
CA LEU A 67 -15.25 -3.02 1.24
C LEU A 67 -15.04 -4.52 1.54
N ALA A 68 -13.88 -5.07 1.22
CA ALA A 68 -13.55 -6.46 1.56
C ALA A 68 -13.47 -6.67 3.09
N ASN A 69 -12.91 -5.68 3.81
CA ASN A 69 -12.71 -5.75 5.26
C ASN A 69 -13.95 -5.38 6.08
N TRP A 70 -14.86 -4.56 5.54
CA TRP A 70 -16.07 -4.12 6.23
C TRP A 70 -16.97 -5.25 6.77
N PRO A 71 -17.39 -6.25 5.97
CA PRO A 71 -18.22 -7.35 6.46
C PRO A 71 -17.42 -8.30 7.37
N LEU A 72 -16.13 -8.49 7.09
CA LEU A 72 -15.25 -9.38 7.86
C LEU A 72 -15.01 -8.83 9.27
N ARG A 73 -14.87 -7.52 9.43
CA ARG A 73 -14.75 -6.85 10.74
C ARG A 73 -15.88 -7.23 11.69
N ARG A 74 -17.12 -7.30 11.19
CA ARG A 74 -18.31 -7.65 12.00
C ARG A 74 -18.33 -9.11 12.44
N ARG A 75 -17.50 -9.96 11.85
CA ARG A 75 -17.39 -11.40 12.14
C ARG A 75 -16.21 -11.73 13.05
N THR A 76 -15.57 -10.74 13.67
CA THR A 76 -14.45 -10.94 14.59
C THR A 76 -14.72 -10.29 15.95
N PRO A 77 -14.23 -10.89 17.05
CA PRO A 77 -14.32 -10.30 18.40
C PRO A 77 -13.26 -9.22 18.68
N LEU A 78 -12.43 -8.85 17.70
CA LEU A 78 -11.35 -7.89 17.90
C LEU A 78 -11.88 -6.47 18.09
N THR A 79 -11.11 -5.67 18.81
CA THR A 79 -11.32 -4.22 18.81
C THR A 79 -11.13 -3.66 17.40
N ARG A 80 -11.83 -2.55 17.10
CA ARG A 80 -11.78 -1.91 15.78
C ARG A 80 -10.35 -1.60 15.36
N GLY A 81 -9.54 -1.02 16.25
CA GLY A 81 -8.14 -0.66 15.96
C GLY A 81 -7.27 -1.87 15.61
N THR A 82 -7.31 -2.92 16.44
CA THR A 82 -6.51 -4.14 16.22
C THR A 82 -6.89 -4.84 14.91
N TYR A 83 -8.18 -4.91 14.57
CA TYR A 83 -8.63 -5.50 13.31
C TYR A 83 -8.03 -4.79 12.09
N TRP A 84 -8.13 -3.46 12.04
CA TRP A 84 -7.63 -2.68 10.91
C TRP A 84 -6.11 -2.74 10.82
N LEU A 85 -5.41 -2.69 11.96
CA LEU A 85 -3.95 -2.79 12.01
C LEU A 85 -3.46 -4.15 11.50
N LEU A 86 -4.07 -5.25 11.94
CA LEU A 86 -3.72 -6.60 11.46
C LEU A 86 -4.07 -6.79 9.98
N SER A 87 -5.17 -6.21 9.51
CA SER A 87 -5.56 -6.26 8.10
C SER A 87 -4.57 -5.49 7.22
N ALA A 88 -4.15 -4.30 7.66
CA ALA A 88 -3.14 -3.51 6.97
C ALA A 88 -1.78 -4.22 6.97
N ALA A 89 -1.35 -4.76 8.12
CA ALA A 89 -0.11 -5.54 8.23
C ALA A 89 -0.14 -6.78 7.32
N ALA A 90 -1.26 -7.51 7.28
CA ALA A 90 -1.43 -8.65 6.41
C ALA A 90 -1.41 -8.27 4.91
N THR A 91 -1.96 -7.10 4.56
CA THR A 91 -1.92 -6.57 3.19
C THR A 91 -0.52 -6.12 2.80
N ALA A 92 0.27 -5.61 3.74
CA ALA A 92 1.65 -5.19 3.51
C ALA A 92 2.64 -6.37 3.37
N LEU A 93 2.28 -7.57 3.84
CA LEU A 93 3.17 -8.74 3.86
C LEU A 93 3.82 -9.04 2.50
N PRO A 94 3.08 -9.17 1.37
CA PRO A 94 3.72 -9.48 0.09
C PRO A 94 4.73 -8.43 -0.36
N THR A 95 4.42 -7.15 -0.14
CA THR A 95 5.35 -6.04 -0.47
C THR A 95 6.60 -6.13 0.41
N PHE A 96 6.43 -6.36 1.72
CA PHE A 96 7.56 -6.52 2.63
C PHE A 96 8.43 -7.72 2.27
N THR A 97 7.83 -8.85 1.90
CA THR A 97 8.56 -10.03 1.43
C THR A 97 9.39 -9.74 0.18
N LEU A 98 8.83 -9.01 -0.80
CA LEU A 98 9.58 -8.59 -1.99
C LEU A 98 10.78 -7.70 -1.63
N VAL A 99 10.60 -6.75 -0.72
CA VAL A 99 11.69 -5.88 -0.25
C VAL A 99 12.80 -6.70 0.41
N VAL A 100 12.45 -7.63 1.30
CA VAL A 100 13.43 -8.49 2.00
C VAL A 100 14.20 -9.37 1.02
N ILE A 101 13.50 -9.99 0.07
CA ILE A 101 14.14 -10.81 -0.97
C ILE A 101 15.05 -9.94 -1.84
N SER A 102 14.62 -8.74 -2.20
CA SER A 102 15.42 -7.82 -3.03
C SER A 102 16.66 -7.28 -2.31
N ALA A 103 16.62 -7.11 -0.99
CA ALA A 103 17.73 -6.56 -0.21
C ALA A 103 18.77 -7.62 0.22
N GLY A 104 18.39 -8.90 0.19
CA GLY A 104 19.28 -10.03 0.50
C GLY A 104 20.06 -10.58 -0.69
N ASN A 105 19.81 -10.05 -1.90
CA ASN A 105 20.59 -10.32 -3.11
C ASN A 105 21.62 -9.21 -3.34
#